data_AF-M7YNQ8-F1
#
_entry.id   AF-M7YNQ8-F1
#
_cell.length_a   1.000
_cell.length_b   1.000
_cell.length_c   1.000
_cell.angle_alpha   90.00
_cell.angle_beta   90.00
_cell.angle_gamma   90.00
#
_symmetry.space_group_name_H-M   'P 1'
#
loop_
_entity.id
_entity.type
_entity.pdbx_description
1 polymer ?
#
loop_
_entity_poly.entity_id
_entity_poly.type
_entity_poly.pdbx_seq_one_letter_code
_entity_poly.pdbx_strand_id
1 'polypeptide(L)'
;MTWHFQPTMASASKCLWPTSPLRKAVRCTSSSSSSTPPARRSANYAPSSWDYDYLLLSLDDRRHDTHDQLRARLDGLRARSFDKLKAEVRERLMVVSGGDDQPAKLGLVDTLQRLGIAYHFDDEITDILTTIHSAKNHQWSRDDDDGDDVASAALRFRLLRESGFPVRFPARSTPMLHTPIDVGQCYWARSTY
;
A
#
# COMPACT_ATOMS: atom_id res chain seq x y z
N MET A 1 -22.43 -20.47 -57.59
CA MET A 1 -21.10 -19.94 -57.23
C MET A 1 -20.63 -20.69 -56.00
N THR A 2 -19.81 -21.72 -56.18
CA THR A 2 -19.22 -22.52 -55.08
C THR A 2 -17.73 -22.19 -55.01
N TRP A 3 -17.26 -21.75 -53.85
CA TRP A 3 -15.84 -21.50 -53.62
C TRP A 3 -15.23 -22.73 -52.94
N HIS A 4 -14.26 -23.35 -53.61
CA HIS A 4 -13.35 -24.31 -52.99
C HIS A 4 -12.14 -23.56 -52.44
N PHE A 5 -11.84 -23.80 -51.17
CA PHE A 5 -10.58 -23.40 -50.55
C PHE A 5 -9.69 -24.64 -50.40
N GLN A 6 -8.49 -24.62 -50.99
CA GLN A 6 -7.43 -25.57 -50.69
C GLN A 6 -6.41 -24.89 -49.77
N PRO A 7 -5.90 -25.59 -48.73
CA PRO A 7 -4.77 -25.10 -47.95
C PRO A 7 -3.44 -25.52 -48.60
N THR A 8 -2.53 -24.57 -48.74
CA THR A 8 -1.13 -24.79 -49.11
C THR A 8 -0.29 -25.10 -47.88
N MET A 9 0.56 -26.13 -47.95
CA MET A 9 1.49 -26.50 -46.87
C MET A 9 2.72 -25.61 -46.87
N ALA A 10 3.13 -25.11 -45.70
CA ALA A 10 4.45 -24.53 -45.46
C ALA A 10 5.38 -25.59 -44.84
N SER A 11 6.52 -25.83 -45.49
CA SER A 11 7.56 -26.76 -45.05
C SER A 11 8.51 -26.10 -44.05
N ALA A 12 8.76 -26.73 -42.92
CA ALA A 12 9.74 -26.29 -41.93
C ALA A 12 11.07 -27.04 -42.10
N SER A 13 12.12 -26.30 -42.45
CA SER A 13 13.50 -26.81 -42.53
C SER A 13 14.11 -26.99 -41.14
N LYS A 14 14.72 -28.16 -40.89
CA LYS A 14 15.39 -28.47 -39.62
C LYS A 14 16.84 -28.01 -39.65
N CYS A 15 17.24 -27.16 -38.71
CA CYS A 15 18.65 -26.86 -38.46
C CYS A 15 19.27 -28.00 -37.63
N LEU A 16 20.33 -28.61 -38.16
CA LEU A 16 21.16 -29.60 -37.47
C LEU A 16 22.29 -28.88 -36.74
N TRP A 17 22.50 -29.16 -35.46
CA TRP A 17 23.68 -28.73 -34.71
C TRP A 17 24.56 -29.94 -34.35
N PRO A 18 25.89 -29.75 -34.21
CA PRO A 18 26.84 -30.84 -34.03
C PRO A 18 26.88 -31.34 -32.58
N THR A 19 27.04 -32.65 -32.46
CA THR A 19 27.08 -33.45 -31.24
C THR A 19 28.30 -33.15 -30.35
N SER A 20 28.10 -33.06 -29.04
CA SER A 20 29.15 -33.20 -28.01
C SER A 20 28.90 -34.47 -27.17
N PRO A 21 29.95 -35.13 -26.64
CA PRO A 21 29.89 -36.56 -26.33
C PRO A 21 29.47 -36.90 -24.89
N LEU A 22 28.76 -38.03 -24.80
CA LEU A 22 28.64 -39.00 -23.69
C LEU A 22 28.50 -38.46 -22.26
N ARG A 23 27.24 -38.17 -21.86
CA ARG A 23 26.82 -38.33 -20.46
C ARG A 23 26.36 -39.77 -20.23
N LYS A 24 26.91 -40.42 -19.21
CA LYS A 24 26.57 -41.78 -18.76
C LYS A 24 25.06 -41.94 -18.65
N ALA A 25 24.50 -42.91 -19.36
CA ALA A 25 23.09 -43.24 -19.32
C ALA A 25 22.75 -43.85 -17.95
N VAL A 26 21.99 -43.11 -17.15
CA VAL A 26 21.25 -43.70 -16.03
C VAL A 26 20.14 -44.54 -16.66
N ARG A 27 20.28 -45.86 -16.58
CA ARG A 27 19.27 -46.80 -17.06
C ARG A 27 18.17 -46.89 -16.01
N CYS A 28 17.11 -46.11 -16.19
CA CYS A 28 15.84 -46.38 -15.54
C CYS A 28 15.16 -47.53 -16.29
N THR A 29 15.00 -48.68 -15.64
CA THR A 29 14.13 -49.74 -16.14
C THR A 29 12.68 -49.31 -15.96
N SER A 30 12.07 -48.79 -17.03
CA SER A 30 10.62 -48.78 -17.17
C SER A 30 10.18 -50.20 -17.54
N SER A 31 9.47 -50.87 -16.63
CA SER A 31 8.66 -52.02 -16.97
C SER A 31 7.62 -51.57 -17.99
N SER A 32 7.92 -51.80 -19.27
CA SER A 32 7.01 -51.53 -20.37
C SER A 32 5.90 -52.58 -20.36
N SER A 33 4.74 -52.19 -19.83
CA SER A 33 3.47 -52.83 -20.17
C SER A 33 2.32 -51.84 -20.17
N SER A 34 2.45 -50.77 -20.96
CA SER A 34 1.33 -50.12 -21.66
C SER A 34 1.85 -48.96 -22.53
N SER A 35 1.32 -48.82 -23.74
CA SER A 35 1.63 -47.78 -24.72
C SER A 35 0.94 -46.45 -24.44
N THR A 36 0.51 -46.20 -23.20
CA THR A 36 -0.28 -45.01 -22.84
C THR A 36 0.55 -44.02 -22.03
N PRO A 37 0.60 -42.73 -22.40
CA PRO A 37 1.28 -41.72 -21.60
C PRO A 37 0.69 -41.67 -20.17
N PRO A 38 1.51 -41.47 -19.12
CA PRO A 38 1.03 -41.47 -17.75
C PRO A 38 -0.04 -40.39 -17.56
N ALA A 39 -1.23 -40.81 -17.13
CA ALA A 39 -2.35 -39.92 -16.91
C ALA A 39 -2.05 -38.95 -15.75
N ARG A 40 -2.16 -37.64 -16.01
CA ARG A 40 -2.00 -36.61 -14.99
C ARG A 40 -3.21 -36.62 -14.04
N ARG A 41 -2.98 -36.61 -12.73
CA ARG A 41 -4.04 -36.50 -11.72
C ARG A 41 -4.66 -35.09 -11.75
N SER A 42 -5.99 -34.99 -11.65
CA SER A 42 -6.66 -33.69 -11.51
C SER A 42 -6.39 -33.09 -10.12
N ALA A 43 -6.22 -31.77 -10.06
CA ALA A 43 -5.95 -31.06 -8.80
C ALA A 43 -7.21 -30.79 -7.96
N ASN A 44 -8.40 -30.94 -8.56
CA ASN A 44 -9.71 -30.78 -7.90
C ASN A 44 -9.89 -29.44 -7.15
N TYR A 45 -9.40 -28.33 -7.73
CA TYR A 45 -9.61 -26.99 -7.19
C TYR A 45 -11.07 -26.55 -7.39
N ALA A 46 -11.59 -25.79 -6.42
CA ALA A 46 -12.86 -25.12 -6.56
C ALA A 46 -12.79 -24.05 -7.67
N PRO A 47 -13.88 -23.84 -8.43
CA PRO A 47 -13.95 -22.77 -9.42
C PRO A 47 -13.85 -21.39 -8.75
N SER A 48 -13.52 -20.36 -9.53
CA SER A 48 -13.49 -18.99 -9.04
C SER A 48 -14.84 -18.58 -8.49
N SER A 49 -14.84 -17.87 -7.36
CA SER A 49 -16.06 -17.28 -6.78
C SER A 49 -16.62 -16.12 -7.61
N TRP A 50 -15.85 -15.64 -8.58
CA TRP A 50 -16.22 -14.54 -9.46
C TRP A 50 -16.76 -15.08 -10.77
N ASP A 51 -17.95 -14.61 -11.12
CA ASP A 51 -18.53 -14.80 -12.44
C ASP A 51 -18.01 -13.71 -13.39
N TYR A 52 -17.31 -14.13 -14.44
CA TYR A 52 -16.72 -13.23 -15.42
C TYR A 52 -17.78 -12.50 -16.24
N ASP A 53 -18.94 -13.12 -16.50
CA ASP A 53 -20.02 -12.49 -17.25
C ASP A 53 -20.59 -11.30 -16.48
N TYR A 54 -20.73 -11.44 -15.16
CA TYR A 54 -21.12 -10.34 -14.27
C TYR A 54 -20.08 -9.22 -14.25
N LEU A 55 -18.79 -9.53 -14.14
CA LEU A 55 -17.72 -8.53 -14.15
C LEU A 55 -17.69 -7.74 -15.47
N LEU A 56 -17.86 -8.43 -16.59
CA LEU A 56 -17.93 -7.79 -17.91
C LEU A 56 -19.18 -6.90 -18.01
N LEU A 57 -20.36 -7.38 -17.57
CA LEU A 57 -21.61 -6.62 -17.62
C LEU A 57 -21.71 -5.48 -16.60
N SER A 58 -20.90 -5.50 -15.54
CA SER A 58 -20.80 -4.43 -14.54
C SER A 58 -19.89 -3.30 -15.00
N LEU A 59 -18.94 -3.58 -15.90
CA LEU A 59 -18.00 -2.61 -16.45
C LEU A 59 -18.39 -2.13 -17.85
N ASP A 60 -19.20 -2.89 -18.58
CA ASP A 60 -19.71 -2.49 -19.88
C ASP A 60 -20.81 -1.42 -19.69
N ASP A 61 -20.45 -0.19 -20.05
CA ASP A 61 -21.30 1.01 -19.96
C ASP A 61 -22.42 1.03 -21.02
N ARG A 62 -22.47 0.03 -21.90
CA ARG A 62 -23.38 -0.04 -23.07
C ARG A 62 -24.81 -0.45 -22.73
N ARG A 63 -25.50 0.25 -21.82
CA ARG A 63 -26.89 -0.05 -21.42
C ARG A 63 -27.92 1.00 -21.84
N HIS A 64 -28.54 0.80 -23.01
CA HIS A 64 -29.83 1.34 -23.48
C HIS A 64 -30.25 2.79 -23.08
N ASP A 65 -30.33 3.61 -24.12
CA ASP A 65 -30.51 5.07 -24.24
C ASP A 65 -31.58 5.75 -23.34
N THR A 66 -32.61 5.03 -22.89
CA THR A 66 -33.68 5.61 -22.03
C THR A 66 -33.36 5.53 -20.54
N HIS A 67 -32.62 4.52 -20.11
CA HIS A 67 -32.11 4.41 -18.73
C HIS A 67 -30.94 5.39 -18.50
N ASP A 68 -30.20 5.71 -19.56
CA ASP A 68 -29.03 6.58 -19.51
C ASP A 68 -29.36 8.02 -19.12
N GLN A 69 -30.48 8.59 -19.58
CA GLN A 69 -30.85 9.97 -19.23
C GLN A 69 -31.20 10.13 -17.75
N LEU A 70 -31.94 9.18 -17.17
CA LEU A 70 -32.27 9.18 -15.75
C LEU A 70 -31.03 8.91 -14.89
N ARG A 71 -30.17 7.98 -15.31
CA ARG A 71 -28.91 7.66 -14.63
C ARG A 71 -27.96 8.85 -14.65
N ALA A 72 -27.74 9.49 -15.80
CA ALA A 72 -26.92 10.69 -15.94
C ALA A 72 -27.46 11.85 -15.08
N ARG A 73 -28.79 12.03 -15.01
CA ARG A 73 -29.40 13.04 -14.14
C ARG A 73 -29.16 12.73 -12.65
N LEU A 74 -29.26 11.47 -12.25
CA LEU A 74 -28.98 11.03 -10.88
C LEU A 74 -27.50 11.16 -10.53
N ASP A 75 -26.61 10.80 -11.45
CA ASP A 75 -25.17 10.91 -11.28
C ASP A 75 -24.73 12.38 -11.22
N GLY A 76 -25.34 13.27 -12.02
CA GLY A 76 -25.16 14.72 -11.88
C GLY A 76 -25.65 15.28 -10.55
N LEU A 77 -26.76 14.76 -10.00
CA LEU A 77 -27.24 15.12 -8.65
C LEU A 77 -26.28 14.63 -7.57
N ARG A 78 -25.75 13.40 -7.71
CA ARG A 78 -24.74 12.83 -6.80
C ARG A 78 -23.44 13.61 -6.85
N ALA A 79 -22.95 13.97 -8.04
CA ALA A 79 -21.75 14.79 -8.22
C ALA A 79 -21.89 16.15 -7.51
N ARG A 80 -23.02 16.85 -7.72
CA ARG A 80 -23.28 18.11 -6.99
C ARG A 80 -23.31 17.94 -5.48
N SER A 81 -23.92 16.85 -5.00
CA SER A 81 -24.00 16.56 -3.57
C SER A 81 -22.62 16.25 -3.00
N PHE A 82 -21.78 15.53 -3.77
CA PHE A 82 -20.41 15.22 -3.43
C PHE A 82 -19.55 16.50 -3.36
N ASP A 83 -19.64 17.38 -4.36
CA ASP A 83 -18.91 18.65 -4.37
C ASP A 83 -19.31 19.54 -3.19
N LYS A 84 -20.61 19.57 -2.87
CA LYS A 84 -21.12 20.29 -1.69
C LYS A 84 -20.52 19.72 -0.39
N LEU A 85 -20.57 18.40 -0.22
CA LEU A 85 -20.01 17.75 0.98
C LEU A 85 -18.50 17.96 1.08
N LYS A 86 -17.79 17.89 -0.06
CA LYS A 86 -16.35 18.18 -0.12
C LYS A 86 -16.05 19.61 0.32
N ALA A 87 -16.85 20.59 -0.10
CA ALA A 87 -16.71 21.97 0.33
C ALA A 87 -16.98 22.13 1.84
N GLU A 88 -18.02 21.49 2.37
CA GLU A 88 -18.32 21.52 3.82
C GLU A 88 -17.18 20.91 4.66
N VAL A 89 -16.53 19.84 4.18
CA VAL A 89 -15.36 19.24 4.84
C VAL A 89 -14.15 20.19 4.79
N ARG A 90 -13.90 20.86 3.65
CA ARG A 90 -12.84 21.88 3.54
C ARG A 90 -13.06 23.04 4.50
N GLU A 91 -14.29 23.53 4.58
CA GLU A 91 -14.64 24.61 5.50
C GLU A 91 -14.37 24.20 6.95
N ARG A 92 -14.78 22.99 7.35
CA ARG A 92 -14.46 22.45 8.69
C ARG A 92 -12.97 22.35 8.94
N LEU A 93 -12.18 21.90 7.95
CA LEU A 93 -10.72 21.84 8.06
C LEU A 93 -10.11 23.23 8.23
N MET A 94 -10.57 24.24 7.49
CA MET A 94 -10.10 25.62 7.63
C MET A 94 -10.44 26.23 8.99
N VAL A 95 -11.68 26.05 9.45
CA VAL A 95 -12.13 26.52 10.78
C VAL A 95 -11.29 25.88 11.88
N VAL A 96 -11.07 24.56 11.78
CA VAL A 96 -10.28 23.80 12.74
C VAL A 96 -8.80 24.17 12.65
N SER A 97 -8.25 24.47 11.46
CA SER A 97 -6.87 24.94 11.30
C SER A 97 -6.63 26.27 12.04
N GLY A 98 -7.61 27.19 12.02
CA GLY A 98 -7.53 28.49 12.69
C GLY A 98 -7.79 28.49 14.21
N GLY A 99 -8.35 27.42 14.78
CA GLY A 99 -8.58 27.30 16.22
C GLY A 99 -7.34 26.83 16.99
N ASP A 100 -7.34 26.89 18.32
CA ASP A 100 -6.21 26.43 19.16
C ASP A 100 -6.33 24.95 19.59
N ASP A 101 -7.43 24.27 19.26
CA ASP A 101 -7.72 22.90 19.70
C ASP A 101 -6.94 21.84 18.91
N GLN A 102 -5.64 21.70 19.19
CA GLN A 102 -4.76 20.68 18.59
C GLN A 102 -5.35 19.25 18.55
N PRO A 103 -5.93 18.68 19.63
CA PRO A 103 -6.45 17.30 19.58
C PRO A 103 -7.63 17.17 18.61
N ALA A 104 -8.48 18.19 18.49
CA ALA A 104 -9.58 18.20 17.53
C ALA A 104 -9.07 18.22 16.07
N LYS A 105 -8.01 18.99 15.79
CA LYS A 105 -7.33 19.01 14.48
C LYS A 105 -6.82 17.62 14.10
N LEU A 106 -6.06 16.99 15.00
CA LEU A 106 -5.48 15.66 14.78
C LEU A 106 -6.56 14.58 14.63
N GLY A 107 -7.62 14.65 15.43
CA GLY A 107 -8.77 13.75 15.31
C GLY A 107 -9.45 13.86 13.94
N LEU A 108 -9.68 15.07 13.46
CA LEU A 108 -10.28 15.28 12.15
C LEU A 108 -9.40 14.70 11.03
N VAL A 109 -8.08 14.95 11.05
CA VAL A 109 -7.14 14.38 10.09
C VAL A 109 -7.16 12.85 10.11
N ASP A 110 -7.14 12.23 11.30
CA ASP A 110 -7.21 10.77 11.44
C ASP A 110 -8.49 10.20 10.84
N THR A 111 -9.63 10.85 11.08
CA THR A 111 -10.91 10.39 10.53
C THR A 111 -10.91 10.42 9.00
N LEU A 112 -10.36 11.46 8.37
CA LEU A 112 -10.29 11.58 6.91
C LEU A 112 -9.38 10.51 6.30
N GLN A 113 -8.25 10.21 6.94
CA GLN A 113 -7.34 9.15 6.52
C GLN A 113 -7.98 7.77 6.64
N ARG A 114 -8.67 7.49 7.75
CA ARG A 114 -9.38 6.20 7.97
C ARG A 114 -10.55 5.99 7.01
N LEU A 115 -11.21 7.07 6.60
CA LEU A 115 -12.27 7.03 5.58
C LEU A 115 -11.73 6.85 4.16
N GLY A 116 -10.41 6.97 3.96
CA GLY A 116 -9.79 6.85 2.64
C GLY A 116 -10.09 8.03 1.72
N ILE A 117 -10.55 9.17 2.25
CA ILE A 117 -10.90 10.38 1.48
C ILE A 117 -9.88 11.51 1.66
N ALA A 118 -8.82 11.29 2.44
CA ALA A 118 -7.77 12.27 2.72
C ALA A 118 -7.13 12.87 1.45
N TYR A 119 -7.02 12.09 0.38
CA TYR A 119 -6.45 12.51 -0.91
C TYR A 119 -7.15 13.70 -1.59
N HIS A 120 -8.35 14.07 -1.13
CA HIS A 120 -9.05 15.26 -1.60
C HIS A 120 -8.65 16.55 -0.88
N PHE A 121 -7.91 16.42 0.22
CA PHE A 121 -7.58 17.47 1.18
C PHE A 121 -6.09 17.46 1.59
N ASP A 122 -5.21 16.96 0.73
CA ASP A 122 -3.78 16.81 1.05
C ASP A 122 -3.14 18.16 1.43
N ASP A 123 -3.50 19.24 0.73
CA ASP A 123 -3.00 20.60 1.01
C ASP A 123 -3.45 21.08 2.40
N GLU A 124 -4.73 20.92 2.74
CA GLU A 124 -5.27 21.32 4.04
C GLU A 124 -4.70 20.47 5.19
N ILE A 125 -4.52 19.16 4.97
CA ILE A 125 -3.93 18.26 5.97
C ILE A 125 -2.47 18.60 6.21
N THR A 126 -1.70 18.86 5.15
CA THR A 126 -0.29 19.25 5.29
C THR A 126 -0.17 20.60 6.01
N ASP A 127 -0.99 21.58 5.69
CA ASP A 127 -1.01 22.88 6.39
C ASP A 127 -1.30 22.73 7.90
N ILE A 128 -2.32 21.94 8.26
CA ILE A 128 -2.63 21.64 9.66
C ILE A 128 -1.43 20.98 10.37
N LEU A 129 -0.82 19.96 9.74
CA LEU A 129 0.31 19.25 10.34
C LEU A 129 1.57 20.12 10.43
N THR A 130 1.83 20.98 9.44
CA THR A 130 2.95 21.95 9.51
C THR A 130 2.75 22.97 10.62
N THR A 131 1.52 23.41 10.86
CA THR A 131 1.17 24.33 11.94
C THR A 131 1.38 23.67 13.30
N ILE A 132 0.93 22.42 13.47
CA ILE A 132 1.11 21.63 14.70
C ILE A 132 2.58 21.27 14.94
N HIS A 133 3.33 21.05 13.85
CA HIS A 133 4.78 20.90 13.92
C HIS A 133 5.37 22.22 14.40
N SER A 134 5.25 23.30 13.64
CA SER A 134 5.91 24.58 13.88
C SER A 134 5.53 25.31 15.18
N ALA A 135 4.39 24.98 15.79
CA ALA A 135 4.02 25.47 17.11
C ALA A 135 5.13 25.15 18.14
N LYS A 136 5.46 26.12 19.00
CA LYS A 136 6.61 26.09 19.93
C LYS A 136 6.68 24.88 20.88
N ASN A 137 5.63 24.05 20.97
CA ASN A 137 5.59 22.73 21.65
C ASN A 137 6.29 21.63 20.84
N HIS A 138 7.46 21.97 20.29
CA HIS A 138 8.25 21.09 19.42
C HIS A 138 9.30 20.29 20.20
N GLN A 139 9.70 20.85 21.33
CA GLN A 139 10.31 20.06 22.36
C GLN A 139 9.15 19.29 22.98
N TRP A 140 9.10 17.98 22.78
CA TRP A 140 8.39 17.11 23.72
C TRP A 140 9.15 17.24 25.04
N SER A 141 8.96 18.35 25.76
CA SER A 141 9.64 18.56 27.03
C SER A 141 8.96 17.65 28.03
N ARG A 142 9.75 17.00 28.87
CA ARG A 142 9.23 16.17 29.96
C ARG A 142 8.36 16.98 30.93
N ASP A 143 8.57 18.29 30.93
CA ASP A 143 7.94 19.26 31.83
C ASP A 143 6.76 20.00 31.16
N ASP A 144 6.46 19.70 29.88
CA ASP A 144 5.20 20.11 29.27
C ASP A 144 4.10 19.18 29.82
N ASP A 145 3.73 19.43 31.08
CA ASP A 145 2.43 19.07 31.68
C ASP A 145 1.31 19.90 31.02
N ASP A 146 1.37 20.05 29.70
CA ASP A 146 0.23 20.46 28.91
C ASP A 146 -0.65 19.21 28.88
N GLY A 147 -1.89 19.30 29.35
CA GLY A 147 -2.80 18.17 29.63
C GLY A 147 -3.23 17.33 28.42
N ASP A 148 -2.34 17.11 27.45
CA ASP A 148 -2.48 16.23 26.32
C ASP A 148 -2.51 14.76 26.80
N ASP A 149 -3.70 14.17 26.74
CA ASP A 149 -3.95 12.75 26.96
C ASP A 149 -2.95 11.88 26.15
N VAL A 150 -2.57 10.73 26.70
CA VAL A 150 -1.66 9.75 26.05
C VAL A 150 -2.15 9.40 24.65
N ALA A 151 -3.47 9.32 24.45
CA ALA A 151 -4.06 9.10 23.14
C ALA A 151 -3.77 10.23 22.14
N SER A 152 -3.92 11.49 22.56
CA SER A 152 -3.63 12.68 21.74
C SER A 152 -2.15 12.77 21.39
N ALA A 153 -1.28 12.51 22.35
CA ALA A 153 0.16 12.53 22.17
C ALA A 153 0.65 11.43 21.21
N ALA A 154 0.10 10.22 21.34
CA ALA A 154 0.35 9.11 20.42
C ALA A 154 -0.18 9.40 19.01
N LEU A 155 -1.35 10.02 18.90
CA LEU A 155 -1.95 10.40 17.63
C LEU A 155 -1.10 11.44 16.90
N ARG A 156 -0.66 12.49 17.60
CA ARG A 156 0.26 13.50 17.08
C ARG A 156 1.54 12.86 16.55
N PHE A 157 2.16 11.99 17.34
CA PHE A 157 3.38 11.29 16.97
C PHE A 157 3.21 10.48 15.69
N ARG A 158 2.12 9.69 15.60
CA ARG A 158 1.83 8.85 14.45
C ARG A 158 1.61 9.70 13.20
N LEU A 159 0.73 10.69 13.25
CA LEU A 159 0.37 11.52 12.08
C LEU A 159 1.56 12.30 11.53
N LEU A 160 2.41 12.87 12.41
CA LEU A 160 3.62 13.58 11.99
C LEU A 160 4.63 12.65 11.31
N ARG A 161 4.79 11.41 11.80
CA ARG A 161 5.69 10.44 11.17
C ARG A 161 5.18 9.93 9.84
N GLU A 162 3.88 9.68 9.73
CA GLU A 162 3.24 9.24 8.48
C GLU A 162 3.37 10.29 7.38
N SER A 163 3.33 11.58 7.74
CA SER A 163 3.49 12.71 6.81
C SER A 163 4.95 13.12 6.58
N GLY A 164 5.93 12.44 7.20
CA GLY A 164 7.35 12.65 6.97
C GLY A 164 7.99 13.77 7.78
N PHE A 165 7.31 14.32 8.80
CA PHE A 165 7.90 15.32 9.68
C PHE A 165 8.91 14.69 10.65
N PRO A 166 10.04 15.37 10.91
CA PRO A 166 11.00 14.92 11.90
C PRO A 166 10.40 15.08 13.30
N VAL A 167 10.21 13.96 14.00
CA VAL A 167 9.79 13.93 15.41
C VAL A 167 11.00 13.55 16.27
N ARG A 168 11.46 14.51 17.09
CA ARG A 168 12.59 14.29 18.01
C ARG A 168 12.07 13.89 19.38
N PHE A 169 12.55 12.76 19.89
CA PHE A 169 12.40 12.44 21.29
C PHE A 169 13.39 13.30 22.10
N PRO A 170 13.00 13.85 23.26
CA PRO A 170 13.96 14.48 24.14
C PRO A 170 15.00 13.43 24.49
N ALA A 171 16.27 13.80 24.38
CA ALA A 171 17.34 12.95 24.89
C ALA A 171 17.00 12.66 26.34
N ARG A 172 16.94 11.37 26.71
CA ARG A 172 16.85 10.99 28.11
C ARG A 172 18.04 11.65 28.77
N SER A 173 17.79 12.66 29.61
CA SER A 173 18.80 13.14 30.54
C SER A 173 19.08 11.95 31.45
N THR A 174 20.03 11.11 31.03
CA THR A 174 20.69 10.21 31.96
C THR A 174 21.27 11.16 32.99
N PRO A 175 20.82 11.13 34.26
CA PRO A 175 21.56 11.83 35.29
C PRO A 175 22.97 11.28 35.16
N MET A 176 23.92 12.16 34.85
CA MET A 176 25.35 11.85 34.90
C MET A 176 25.62 11.43 36.35
N LEU A 177 25.45 10.14 36.65
CA LEU A 177 25.96 9.54 37.85
C LEU A 177 27.47 9.59 37.67
N HIS A 178 28.06 10.69 38.17
CA HIS A 178 29.47 10.81 38.45
C HIS A 178 29.81 9.78 39.54
N THR A 179 29.96 8.53 39.14
CA THR A 179 30.75 7.55 39.88
C THR A 179 31.88 7.14 38.95
N PRO A 180 33.15 7.36 39.34
CA PRO A 180 34.26 6.90 38.53
C PRO A 180 34.20 5.37 38.50
N ILE A 181 33.84 4.82 37.34
CA ILE A 181 34.04 3.41 37.05
C ILE A 181 35.55 3.27 36.90
N ASP A 182 36.17 2.62 37.88
CA ASP A 182 37.54 2.16 37.83
C ASP A 182 37.68 1.24 36.61
N VAL A 183 38.18 1.79 35.50
CA VAL A 183 38.54 1.03 34.31
C VAL A 183 39.84 0.30 34.64
N GLY A 184 39.66 -0.86 35.30
CA GLY A 184 40.65 -1.92 35.36
C GLY A 184 41.18 -2.18 33.94
N GLN A 185 42.49 -2.02 33.80
CA GLN A 185 43.26 -2.13 32.58
C GLN A 185 43.07 -3.50 31.92
N CYS A 186 42.21 -3.60 30.91
CA CYS A 186 42.21 -4.71 29.97
C CYS A 186 43.22 -4.42 28.85
N TYR A 187 44.50 -4.73 29.10
CA TYR A 187 45.54 -4.81 28.08
C TYR A 187 45.19 -5.91 27.07
N TRP A 188 44.76 -5.53 25.86
CA TRP A 188 44.84 -6.41 24.71
C TRP A 188 46.26 -6.35 24.14
N ALA A 189 47.12 -7.25 24.62
CA ALA A 189 48.39 -7.54 23.97
C ALA A 189 48.12 -8.20 22.60
N ARG A 190 48.39 -7.45 21.54
CA ARG A 190 48.33 -7.90 20.16
C ARG A 190 49.59 -8.74 19.89
N SER A 191 49.45 -10.07 19.89
CA SER A 191 50.54 -10.98 19.52
C SER A 191 50.66 -11.05 18.00
N THR A 192 51.70 -10.43 17.46
CA THR A 192 52.24 -10.73 16.14
C THR A 192 53.61 -11.37 16.34
N TYR A 193 53.70 -12.68 16.12
CA TYR A 193 54.71 -13.41 15.35
C TYR A 193 54.40 -14.90 15.41
#